data_AF-A0A1I2ZAY8-F1
#
_entry.id   AF-A0A1I2ZAY8-F1
#
_cell.length_a   1.000
_cell.length_b   1.000
_cell.length_c   1.000
_cell.angle_alpha   90.00
_cell.angle_beta   90.00
_cell.angle_gamma   90.00
#
_symmetry.space_group_name_H-M   'P 1'
#
loop_
_entity.id
_entity.type
_entity.pdbx_description
1 polymer ?
#
loop_
_entity_poly.entity_id
_entity_poly.type
_entity_poly.pdbx_seq_one_letter_code
_entity_poly.pdbx_strand_id
1 'polypeptide(L)'
;MNLAFDPEKYMKLAVEIMKKSIQEPREDKTSPKVGAVLVSPNGEVLDTAFRGELRDGDHAEFTLLERKNRNKGVTGCYLFATLEPCAPGARKHPKLGCAERIVNARIAKVWIGIADPDPTVDRKGIKYLESKNVEVEMFRPEFQKQIKKENEEFLKQAIQRAEDVKVEKVIVLNKLDELMPATDLSIFDKEALDYYIKSAGLGFTSDSEDFKRHLAQLELIIPAGNTYMATGAALLLFGKDPRAAYQNAVVKAKIKYGSNAPIPKDFDGPLVLIPRGIEMWLQQVLHSQVSREKFERQTQAAYPLEPLREAIINALVHRDYEIEGAKTYIEIDDDKILVKSAGLPVSPISLDQVKQFKASSLSRNPKITYIFNKMKLMEENELGMETFRTMQEKHNLPLPEFSYTEPYLALTFPRTLEAVKSVSIHKGIEELTVDEIKGYEWIKSKTSVSRKEYQNHLRIEERTANRHLKRFIRLGLIGDNGESPKSNKYRYVFIG
;
A
#
# COMPACT_ATOMS: atom_id res chain seq x y z
N MET A 1 -55.68 -14.20 -9.04
CA MET A 1 -55.05 -14.73 -7.82
C MET A 1 -53.60 -14.29 -7.82
N ASN A 2 -53.22 -13.31 -6.99
CA ASN A 2 -51.80 -13.04 -6.73
C ASN A 2 -51.27 -14.26 -5.98
N LEU A 3 -50.40 -15.05 -6.60
CA LEU A 3 -49.56 -16.00 -5.87
C LEU A 3 -48.75 -15.17 -4.87
N ALA A 4 -49.06 -15.30 -3.58
CA ALA A 4 -48.27 -14.66 -2.54
C ALA A 4 -46.82 -15.12 -2.70
N PHE A 5 -45.91 -14.16 -2.83
CA PHE A 5 -44.48 -14.43 -2.91
C PHE A 5 -44.04 -15.13 -1.62
N ASP A 6 -43.66 -16.40 -1.73
CA ASP A 6 -43.24 -17.24 -0.60
C ASP A 6 -41.76 -17.62 -0.75
N PRO A 7 -40.84 -16.89 -0.10
CA PRO A 7 -39.40 -17.17 -0.12
C PRO A 7 -39.07 -18.59 0.31
N GLU A 8 -39.82 -19.18 1.24
CA GLU A 8 -39.53 -20.49 1.83
C GLU A 8 -39.62 -21.60 0.79
N LYS A 9 -40.63 -21.53 -0.09
CA LYS A 9 -40.79 -22.43 -1.23
C LYS A 9 -39.56 -22.43 -2.15
N TYR A 10 -39.01 -21.26 -2.45
CA TYR A 10 -37.86 -21.14 -3.35
C TYR A 10 -36.54 -21.53 -2.68
N MET A 11 -36.38 -21.24 -1.38
CA MET A 11 -35.25 -21.73 -0.58
C MET A 11 -35.21 -23.27 -0.58
N LYS A 12 -36.37 -23.91 -0.32
CA LYS A 12 -36.51 -25.36 -0.38
C LYS A 12 -36.15 -25.90 -1.76
N LEU A 13 -36.66 -25.27 -2.83
CA LEU A 13 -36.35 -25.67 -4.20
C LEU A 13 -34.85 -25.55 -4.51
N ALA A 14 -34.19 -24.47 -4.08
CA ALA A 14 -32.75 -24.28 -4.28
C ALA A 14 -31.94 -25.40 -3.60
N VAL A 15 -32.34 -25.82 -2.38
CA VAL A 15 -31.72 -26.96 -1.68
C VAL A 15 -31.94 -28.28 -2.41
N GLU A 16 -33.12 -28.53 -2.95
CA GLU A 16 -33.37 -29.76 -3.73
C GLU A 16 -32.58 -29.78 -5.05
N ILE A 17 -32.45 -28.63 -5.72
CA ILE A 17 -31.65 -28.51 -6.94
C ILE A 17 -30.16 -28.67 -6.64
N MET A 18 -29.68 -28.11 -5.53
CA MET A 18 -28.29 -28.22 -5.09
C MET A 18 -27.82 -29.69 -4.98
N LYS A 19 -28.68 -30.61 -4.53
CA LYS A 19 -28.36 -32.04 -4.37
C LYS A 19 -27.97 -32.73 -5.69
N LYS A 20 -28.31 -32.14 -6.84
CA LYS A 20 -27.97 -32.64 -8.18
C LYS A 20 -26.57 -32.24 -8.66
N SER A 21 -25.84 -31.44 -7.87
CA SER A 21 -24.51 -30.93 -8.24
C SER A 21 -23.53 -32.05 -8.58
N ILE A 22 -22.73 -31.82 -9.62
CA ILE A 22 -21.76 -32.79 -10.14
C ILE A 22 -20.36 -32.40 -9.67
N GLN A 23 -19.62 -33.39 -9.14
CA GLN A 23 -18.22 -33.23 -8.77
C GLN A 23 -17.36 -33.07 -10.03
N GLU A 24 -16.49 -32.06 -10.05
CA GLU A 24 -15.52 -31.87 -11.14
C GLU A 24 -14.57 -33.08 -11.23
N PRO A 25 -14.10 -33.46 -12.44
CA PRO A 25 -13.19 -34.59 -12.65
C PRO A 25 -11.78 -34.29 -12.12
N ARG A 26 -11.67 -34.20 -10.80
CA ARG A 26 -10.44 -33.96 -10.03
C ARG A 26 -10.55 -34.64 -8.66
N GLU A 27 -9.43 -35.15 -8.16
CA GLU A 27 -9.36 -35.89 -6.89
C GLU A 27 -8.79 -35.04 -5.74
N ASP A 28 -8.17 -33.91 -6.05
CA ASP A 28 -7.46 -33.03 -5.10
C ASP A 28 -8.40 -32.09 -4.30
N LYS A 29 -9.63 -31.89 -4.76
CA LYS A 29 -10.57 -30.92 -4.15
C LYS A 29 -12.03 -31.29 -4.31
N THR A 30 -12.76 -31.28 -3.19
CA THR A 30 -14.21 -31.45 -3.17
C THR A 30 -14.88 -30.19 -3.70
N SER A 31 -15.74 -30.35 -4.69
CA SER A 31 -16.49 -29.24 -5.30
C SER A 31 -17.74 -28.96 -4.47
N PRO A 32 -18.08 -27.68 -4.20
CA PRO A 32 -19.27 -27.37 -3.43
C PRO A 32 -20.52 -27.77 -4.21
N LYS A 33 -21.50 -28.35 -3.53
CA LYS A 33 -22.84 -28.52 -4.07
C LYS A 33 -23.55 -27.16 -3.99
N VAL A 34 -23.96 -26.63 -5.15
CA VAL A 34 -24.62 -25.32 -5.26
C VAL A 34 -25.85 -25.44 -6.16
N GLY A 35 -26.99 -24.95 -5.67
CA GLY A 35 -28.23 -24.81 -6.43
C GLY A 35 -28.64 -23.35 -6.53
N ALA A 36 -29.22 -22.97 -7.65
CA ALA A 36 -29.72 -21.63 -7.94
C ALA A 36 -31.13 -21.68 -8.54
N VAL A 37 -32.01 -20.76 -8.12
CA VAL A 37 -33.39 -20.63 -8.62
C VAL A 37 -33.62 -19.18 -9.01
N LEU A 38 -34.10 -18.94 -10.22
CA LEU A 38 -34.46 -17.62 -10.73
C LEU A 38 -35.97 -17.46 -10.67
N VAL A 39 -36.44 -16.42 -10.00
CA VAL A 39 -37.85 -16.15 -9.76
C VAL A 39 -38.18 -14.76 -10.28
N SER A 40 -39.28 -14.62 -11.01
CA SER A 40 -39.77 -13.34 -11.51
C SER A 40 -40.41 -12.50 -10.40
N PRO A 41 -40.62 -11.18 -10.63
CA PRO A 41 -41.29 -10.31 -9.67
C PRO A 41 -42.71 -10.73 -9.28
N ASN A 42 -43.41 -11.48 -10.15
CA ASN A 42 -44.75 -12.02 -9.90
C ASN A 42 -44.75 -13.38 -9.17
N GLY A 43 -43.58 -13.90 -8.76
CA GLY A 43 -43.44 -15.14 -8.00
C GLY A 43 -43.40 -16.43 -8.84
N GLU A 44 -43.20 -16.33 -10.14
CA GLU A 44 -43.04 -17.50 -11.01
C GLU A 44 -41.58 -17.96 -11.04
N VAL A 45 -41.34 -19.28 -10.97
CA VAL A 45 -39.99 -19.83 -11.15
C VAL A 45 -39.69 -19.85 -12.64
N LEU A 46 -38.77 -19.00 -13.09
CA LEU A 46 -38.38 -18.90 -14.48
C LEU A 46 -37.47 -20.06 -14.90
N ASP A 47 -36.49 -20.40 -14.05
CA ASP A 47 -35.55 -21.47 -14.31
C ASP A 47 -34.79 -21.87 -13.03
N THR A 48 -34.10 -23.00 -13.07
CA THR A 48 -33.25 -23.51 -11.99
C THR A 48 -31.92 -23.99 -12.55
N ALA A 49 -30.86 -23.98 -11.77
CA ALA A 49 -29.60 -24.60 -12.16
C ALA A 49 -28.81 -25.14 -10.97
N PHE A 50 -27.95 -26.12 -11.21
CA PHE A 50 -27.01 -26.65 -10.23
C PHE A 50 -25.58 -26.62 -10.77
N ARG A 51 -24.59 -26.71 -9.86
CA ARG A 51 -23.17 -26.73 -10.25
C ARG A 51 -22.88 -27.96 -11.13
N GLY A 52 -22.30 -27.72 -12.31
CA GLY A 52 -21.97 -28.78 -13.26
C GLY A 52 -23.11 -29.24 -14.16
N GLU A 53 -24.29 -28.59 -14.14
CA GLU A 53 -25.47 -29.06 -14.89
C GLU A 53 -25.26 -29.19 -16.41
N LEU A 54 -24.64 -28.19 -17.05
CA LEU A 54 -24.44 -28.20 -18.51
C LEU A 54 -23.00 -28.50 -18.91
N ARG A 55 -22.03 -28.13 -18.07
CA ARG A 55 -20.59 -28.36 -18.28
C ARG A 55 -19.90 -28.49 -16.93
N ASP A 56 -18.88 -29.34 -16.89
CA ASP A 56 -18.06 -29.54 -15.69
C ASP A 56 -17.49 -28.21 -15.19
N GLY A 57 -17.65 -27.96 -13.88
CA GLY A 57 -17.14 -26.77 -13.21
C GLY A 57 -17.90 -25.46 -13.46
N ASP A 58 -18.97 -25.47 -14.25
CA ASP A 58 -19.87 -24.32 -14.36
C ASP A 58 -20.62 -24.11 -13.03
N HIS A 59 -20.60 -22.87 -12.53
CA HIS A 59 -21.33 -22.48 -11.32
C HIS A 59 -22.83 -22.43 -11.59
N ALA A 60 -23.65 -22.68 -10.57
CA ALA A 60 -25.10 -22.69 -10.70
C ALA A 60 -25.64 -21.35 -11.22
N GLU A 61 -25.18 -20.23 -10.67
CA GLU A 61 -25.62 -18.88 -11.05
C GLU A 61 -25.15 -18.51 -12.46
N PHE A 62 -23.94 -18.95 -12.85
CA PHE A 62 -23.43 -18.77 -14.21
C PHE A 62 -24.30 -19.51 -15.22
N THR A 63 -24.58 -20.79 -14.97
CA THR A 63 -25.46 -21.60 -15.83
C THR A 63 -26.84 -20.94 -15.95
N LEU A 64 -27.39 -20.52 -14.83
CA LEU A 64 -28.72 -19.94 -14.77
C LEU A 64 -28.83 -18.63 -15.57
N LEU A 65 -27.91 -17.69 -15.36
CA LEU A 65 -27.97 -16.36 -15.99
C LEU A 65 -27.44 -16.36 -17.42
N GLU A 66 -26.34 -17.05 -17.71
CA GLU A 66 -25.57 -16.88 -18.95
C GLU A 66 -25.76 -18.02 -19.96
N ARG A 67 -26.20 -19.20 -19.51
CA ARG A 67 -26.50 -20.32 -20.40
C ARG A 67 -27.98 -20.43 -20.69
N LYS A 68 -28.81 -20.43 -19.64
CA LYS A 68 -30.25 -20.67 -19.77
C LYS A 68 -31.08 -19.42 -20.06
N ASN A 69 -30.64 -18.26 -19.54
CA ASN A 69 -31.44 -17.03 -19.57
C ASN A 69 -30.76 -15.81 -20.21
N ARG A 70 -29.66 -16.01 -20.95
CA ARG A 70 -28.85 -14.92 -21.56
C ARG A 70 -29.68 -13.91 -22.37
N ASN A 71 -30.71 -14.38 -23.08
CA ASN A 71 -31.55 -13.57 -23.95
C ASN A 71 -32.99 -13.41 -23.44
N LYS A 72 -33.29 -13.86 -22.21
CA LYS A 72 -34.67 -13.92 -21.68
C LYS A 72 -35.07 -12.72 -20.81
N GLY A 73 -34.18 -11.74 -20.64
CA GLY A 73 -34.47 -10.50 -19.90
C GLY A 73 -34.78 -10.75 -18.43
N VAL A 74 -33.74 -10.90 -17.60
CA VAL A 74 -33.87 -11.25 -16.17
C VAL A 74 -33.81 -10.05 -15.23
N THR A 75 -33.91 -8.83 -15.77
CA THR A 75 -33.86 -7.59 -14.99
C THR A 75 -35.02 -7.52 -13.99
N GLY A 76 -34.71 -7.12 -12.76
CA GLY A 76 -35.68 -7.02 -11.67
C GLY A 76 -36.06 -8.36 -11.03
N CYS A 77 -35.57 -9.49 -11.54
CA CYS A 77 -35.84 -10.80 -10.97
C CYS A 77 -35.15 -11.01 -9.63
N TYR A 78 -35.54 -12.09 -8.96
CA TYR A 78 -35.06 -12.57 -7.69
C TYR A 78 -34.22 -13.84 -7.87
N LEU A 79 -33.11 -13.95 -7.16
CA LEU A 79 -32.22 -15.10 -7.24
C LEU A 79 -32.09 -15.77 -5.87
N PHE A 80 -32.26 -17.09 -5.80
CA PHE A 80 -32.00 -17.88 -4.61
C PHE A 80 -30.80 -18.79 -4.88
N ALA A 81 -29.68 -18.60 -4.19
CA ALA A 81 -28.48 -19.41 -4.33
C ALA A 81 -28.12 -20.08 -3.01
N THR A 82 -27.77 -21.36 -3.00
CA THR A 82 -27.49 -22.08 -1.74
C THR A 82 -26.12 -21.76 -1.14
N LEU A 83 -25.19 -21.20 -1.90
CA LEU A 83 -23.87 -20.77 -1.45
C LEU A 83 -23.62 -19.32 -1.89
N GLU A 84 -22.75 -18.60 -1.19
CA GLU A 84 -22.36 -17.23 -1.54
C GLU A 84 -21.82 -17.14 -2.98
N PRO A 85 -22.37 -16.23 -3.82
CA PRO A 85 -21.83 -16.00 -5.16
C PRO A 85 -20.39 -15.50 -5.11
N CYS A 86 -19.52 -16.11 -5.90
CA CYS A 86 -18.10 -15.75 -5.87
C CYS A 86 -17.85 -14.27 -6.23
N ALA A 87 -16.95 -13.65 -5.47
CA ALA A 87 -16.62 -12.23 -5.55
C ALA A 87 -15.90 -11.83 -6.85
N PRO A 88 -15.87 -10.54 -7.21
CA PRO A 88 -15.05 -10.05 -8.32
C PRO A 88 -13.58 -10.45 -8.14
N GLY A 89 -12.95 -10.92 -9.22
CA GLY A 89 -11.55 -11.37 -9.20
C GLY A 89 -11.30 -12.74 -8.53
N ALA A 90 -12.31 -13.39 -7.95
CA ALA A 90 -12.18 -14.75 -7.39
C ALA A 90 -12.02 -15.85 -8.47
N ARG A 91 -12.17 -15.50 -9.74
CA ARG A 91 -12.00 -16.39 -10.90
C ARG A 91 -10.80 -15.92 -11.71
N LYS A 92 -9.98 -16.85 -12.20
CA LYS A 92 -8.83 -16.52 -13.06
C LYS A 92 -9.31 -15.77 -14.30
N HIS A 93 -8.74 -14.60 -14.56
CA HIS A 93 -9.01 -13.77 -15.74
C HIS A 93 -8.92 -14.63 -17.01
N PRO A 94 -9.87 -14.53 -17.98
CA PRO A 94 -10.90 -13.50 -18.20
C PRO A 94 -12.30 -13.81 -17.62
N LYS A 95 -12.43 -14.78 -16.69
CA LYS A 95 -13.75 -15.19 -16.18
C LYS A 95 -14.29 -14.21 -15.13
N LEU A 96 -15.45 -13.60 -15.38
CA LEU A 96 -16.18 -12.79 -14.39
C LEU A 96 -16.76 -13.66 -13.25
N GLY A 97 -16.75 -13.12 -12.03
CA GLY A 97 -17.35 -13.72 -10.83
C GLY A 97 -18.89 -13.79 -10.90
N CYS A 98 -19.52 -14.65 -10.11
CA CYS A 98 -20.98 -14.78 -10.08
C CYS A 98 -21.63 -13.50 -9.54
N ALA A 99 -21.04 -12.84 -8.55
CA ALA A 99 -21.55 -11.58 -8.02
C ALA A 99 -21.55 -10.46 -9.09
N GLU A 100 -20.53 -10.39 -9.94
CA GLU A 100 -20.48 -9.46 -11.08
C GLU A 100 -21.59 -9.75 -12.10
N ARG A 101 -21.85 -11.04 -12.37
CA ARG A 101 -22.90 -11.45 -13.31
C ARG A 101 -24.30 -11.10 -12.81
N ILE A 102 -24.54 -11.26 -11.51
CA ILE A 102 -25.81 -10.88 -10.87
C ILE A 102 -26.07 -9.38 -11.04
N VAL A 103 -25.05 -8.55 -10.77
CA VAL A 103 -25.14 -7.09 -10.96
C VAL A 103 -25.36 -6.74 -12.43
N ASN A 104 -24.61 -7.34 -13.36
CA ASN A 104 -24.75 -7.10 -14.79
C ASN A 104 -26.14 -7.51 -15.33
N ALA A 105 -26.71 -8.59 -14.77
CA ALA A 105 -28.05 -9.06 -15.08
C ALA A 105 -29.17 -8.19 -14.48
N ARG A 106 -28.81 -7.24 -13.59
CA ARG A 106 -29.73 -6.33 -12.88
C ARG A 106 -30.79 -7.10 -12.07
N ILE A 107 -30.35 -8.14 -11.36
CA ILE A 107 -31.16 -8.85 -10.36
C ILE A 107 -31.48 -7.89 -9.21
N ALA A 108 -32.73 -7.83 -8.78
CA ALA A 108 -33.18 -6.89 -7.74
C ALA A 108 -32.80 -7.38 -6.33
N LYS A 109 -32.99 -8.68 -6.06
CA LYS A 109 -32.76 -9.26 -4.74
C LYS A 109 -32.18 -10.67 -4.84
N VAL A 110 -31.24 -10.99 -3.95
CA VAL A 110 -30.58 -12.29 -3.85
C VAL A 110 -30.76 -12.87 -2.46
N TRP A 111 -31.31 -14.07 -2.38
CA TRP A 111 -31.29 -14.88 -1.18
C TRP A 111 -30.11 -15.84 -1.21
N ILE A 112 -29.34 -15.89 -0.12
CA ILE A 112 -28.11 -16.68 -0.01
C ILE A 112 -28.25 -17.72 1.09
N GLY A 113 -27.96 -18.97 0.77
CA GLY A 113 -28.03 -20.10 1.70
C GLY A 113 -27.04 -19.97 2.84
N ILE A 114 -25.75 -20.14 2.55
CA ILE A 114 -24.67 -19.98 3.51
C ILE A 114 -23.56 -19.10 2.93
N ALA A 115 -22.86 -18.38 3.80
CA ALA A 115 -21.62 -17.70 3.42
C ALA A 115 -20.54 -18.74 3.07
N ASP A 116 -19.68 -18.43 2.11
CA ASP A 116 -18.55 -19.31 1.76
C ASP A 116 -17.36 -18.97 2.66
N PRO A 117 -16.88 -19.88 3.53
CA PRO A 117 -15.76 -19.61 4.42
C PRO A 117 -14.41 -19.54 3.70
N ASP A 118 -14.34 -19.82 2.39
CA ASP A 118 -13.10 -19.73 1.62
C ASP A 118 -12.55 -18.28 1.66
N PRO A 119 -11.26 -18.05 2.01
CA PRO A 119 -10.70 -16.70 2.19
C PRO A 119 -10.74 -15.83 0.92
N THR A 120 -10.84 -16.45 -0.25
CA THR A 120 -10.99 -15.73 -1.53
C THR A 120 -12.39 -15.17 -1.72
N VAL A 121 -13.40 -15.70 -0.99
CA VAL A 121 -14.82 -15.34 -1.13
C VAL A 121 -15.39 -14.72 0.14
N ASP A 122 -15.01 -15.17 1.34
CA ASP A 122 -15.58 -14.83 2.66
C ASP A 122 -16.24 -13.43 2.74
N ARG A 123 -17.56 -13.41 2.54
CA ARG A 123 -18.44 -12.23 2.55
C ARG A 123 -18.12 -11.15 1.52
N LYS A 124 -17.11 -11.31 0.67
CA LYS A 124 -16.73 -10.36 -0.38
C LYS A 124 -17.77 -10.35 -1.51
N GLY A 125 -18.41 -11.49 -1.79
CA GLY A 125 -19.50 -11.57 -2.77
C GLY A 125 -20.74 -10.83 -2.28
N ILE A 126 -21.13 -11.09 -1.02
CA ILE A 126 -22.23 -10.40 -0.34
C ILE A 126 -22.00 -8.88 -0.31
N LYS A 127 -20.85 -8.44 0.19
CA LYS A 127 -20.49 -7.01 0.27
C LYS A 127 -20.50 -6.34 -1.11
N TYR A 128 -20.05 -7.05 -2.15
CA TYR A 128 -20.08 -6.51 -3.50
C TYR A 128 -21.51 -6.28 -4.00
N LEU A 129 -22.41 -7.24 -3.79
CA LEU A 129 -23.83 -7.11 -4.15
C LEU A 129 -24.49 -5.93 -3.42
N GLU A 130 -24.30 -5.85 -2.10
CA GLU A 130 -24.83 -4.76 -1.28
C GLU A 130 -24.29 -3.39 -1.75
N SER A 131 -22.99 -3.30 -2.06
CA SER A 131 -22.35 -2.07 -2.57
C SER A 131 -22.88 -1.62 -3.94
N LYS A 132 -23.55 -2.52 -4.67
CA LYS A 132 -24.16 -2.26 -5.98
C LYS A 132 -25.68 -2.17 -5.92
N ASN A 133 -26.24 -1.94 -4.73
CA ASN A 133 -27.67 -1.79 -4.47
C ASN A 133 -28.51 -3.02 -4.86
N VAL A 134 -27.92 -4.22 -4.79
CA VAL A 134 -28.67 -5.48 -4.85
C VAL A 134 -29.06 -5.84 -3.42
N GLU A 135 -30.35 -6.04 -3.16
CA GLU A 135 -30.81 -6.45 -1.83
C GLU A 135 -30.37 -7.89 -1.55
N VAL A 136 -29.80 -8.16 -0.38
CA VAL A 136 -29.31 -9.49 0.01
C VAL A 136 -29.98 -9.95 1.29
N GLU A 137 -30.48 -11.18 1.30
CA GLU A 137 -31.09 -11.79 2.48
C GLU A 137 -30.57 -13.23 2.66
N MET A 138 -30.36 -13.67 3.90
CA MET A 138 -29.90 -15.04 4.16
C MET A 138 -31.08 -16.01 4.23
N PHE A 139 -30.86 -17.27 3.83
CA PHE A 139 -31.86 -18.33 4.00
C PHE A 139 -32.14 -18.56 5.48
N ARG A 140 -33.32 -19.10 5.80
CA ARG A 140 -33.67 -19.44 7.18
C ARG A 140 -32.75 -20.55 7.75
N PRO A 141 -32.50 -20.55 9.08
CA PRO A 141 -31.52 -21.44 9.72
C PRO A 141 -31.70 -22.94 9.41
N GLU A 142 -32.94 -23.41 9.24
CA GLU A 142 -33.27 -24.79 8.90
C GLU A 142 -32.72 -25.22 7.53
N PHE A 143 -32.75 -24.33 6.52
CA PHE A 143 -32.17 -24.60 5.20
C PHE A 143 -30.65 -24.46 5.26
N GLN A 144 -30.12 -23.50 6.01
CA GLN A 144 -28.67 -23.37 6.21
C GLN A 144 -28.07 -24.66 6.80
N LYS A 145 -28.73 -25.27 7.79
CA LYS A 145 -28.30 -26.55 8.38
C LYS A 145 -28.25 -27.67 7.33
N GLN A 146 -29.24 -27.75 6.45
CA GLN A 146 -29.26 -28.74 5.37
C GLN A 146 -28.13 -28.50 4.37
N ILE A 147 -27.91 -27.24 3.96
CA ILE A 147 -26.85 -26.87 3.02
C ILE A 147 -25.47 -27.19 3.60
N LYS A 148 -25.23 -26.88 4.87
CA LYS A 148 -23.97 -27.20 5.56
C LYS A 148 -23.72 -28.70 5.61
N LYS A 149 -24.76 -29.49 5.92
CA LYS A 149 -24.65 -30.95 5.97
C LYS A 149 -24.28 -31.53 4.61
N GLU A 150 -24.88 -31.05 3.52
CA GLU A 150 -24.58 -31.50 2.16
C GLU A 150 -23.20 -31.05 1.63
N ASN A 151 -22.60 -30.05 2.27
CA ASN A 151 -21.30 -29.47 1.89
C ASN A 151 -20.22 -29.68 2.96
N GLU A 152 -20.39 -30.64 3.89
CA GLU A 152 -19.52 -30.76 5.07
C GLU A 152 -18.03 -30.89 4.70
N GLU A 153 -17.70 -31.72 3.73
CA GLU A 153 -16.32 -31.95 3.29
C GLU A 153 -15.71 -30.71 2.60
N PHE A 154 -16.49 -30.05 1.73
CA PHE A 154 -16.09 -28.78 1.11
C PHE A 154 -15.81 -27.70 2.17
N LEU A 155 -16.69 -27.58 3.16
CA LEU A 155 -16.56 -26.59 4.23
C LEU A 155 -15.33 -26.88 5.11
N LYS A 156 -15.05 -28.14 5.44
CA LYS A 156 -13.82 -28.53 6.17
C LYS A 156 -12.57 -28.08 5.41
N GLN A 157 -12.49 -28.37 4.10
CA GLN A 157 -11.37 -27.94 3.27
C GLN A 157 -11.27 -26.40 3.16
N ALA A 158 -12.41 -25.70 3.07
CA ALA A 158 -12.42 -24.25 2.99
C ALA A 158 -12.02 -23.56 4.30
N ILE A 159 -12.44 -24.12 5.45
CA ILE A 159 -12.03 -23.65 6.79
C ILE A 159 -10.53 -23.88 6.99
N GLN A 160 -10.00 -25.05 6.61
CA GLN A 160 -8.56 -25.30 6.68
C GLN A 160 -7.77 -24.26 5.86
N ARG A 161 -8.18 -23.99 4.62
CA ARG A 161 -7.57 -22.92 3.81
C ARG A 161 -7.67 -21.54 4.45
N ALA A 162 -8.78 -21.25 5.13
CA ALA A 162 -8.95 -19.98 5.85
C ALA A 162 -8.04 -19.88 7.07
N GLU A 163 -7.80 -20.99 7.77
CA GLU A 163 -6.85 -21.08 8.88
C GLU A 163 -5.41 -20.92 8.40
N ASP A 164 -5.01 -21.60 7.32
CA ASP A 164 -3.67 -21.48 6.73
C ASP A 164 -3.38 -20.02 6.32
N VAL A 165 -4.35 -19.32 5.71
CA VAL A 165 -4.24 -17.89 5.37
C VAL A 165 -4.26 -16.97 6.60
N LYS A 166 -4.94 -17.35 7.69
CA LYS A 166 -4.90 -16.60 8.96
C LYS A 166 -3.55 -16.74 9.65
N VAL A 167 -2.88 -17.89 9.54
CA VAL A 167 -1.51 -18.09 10.02
C VAL A 167 -0.52 -17.20 9.26
N GLU A 168 -0.72 -16.99 7.95
CA GLU A 168 0.05 -15.99 7.18
C GLU A 168 -0.28 -14.52 7.56
N LYS A 169 -1.43 -14.26 8.18
CA LYS A 169 -1.90 -12.92 8.59
C LYS A 169 -1.75 -12.63 10.08
N VAL A 170 -0.78 -13.24 10.75
CA VAL A 170 -0.36 -12.72 12.06
C VAL A 170 0.29 -11.36 11.83
N ILE A 171 -0.35 -10.30 12.31
CA ILE A 171 0.35 -9.03 12.56
C ILE A 171 1.44 -9.38 13.58
N VAL A 172 2.67 -9.54 13.08
CA VAL A 172 3.84 -9.76 13.93
C VAL A 172 3.92 -8.56 14.86
N LEU A 173 3.75 -8.77 16.17
CA LEU A 173 4.08 -7.77 17.17
C LEU A 173 5.54 -7.37 16.92
N ASN A 174 5.76 -6.08 16.69
CA ASN A 174 7.08 -5.54 16.48
C ASN A 174 7.91 -5.81 17.74
N LYS A 175 9.11 -6.41 17.64
CA LYS A 175 9.97 -6.68 18.80
C LYS A 175 10.29 -5.42 19.60
N LEU A 176 10.13 -4.24 19.01
CA LEU A 176 10.23 -2.96 19.71
C LEU A 176 9.15 -2.75 20.77
N ASP A 177 8.01 -3.43 20.68
CA ASP A 177 6.93 -3.35 21.67
C ASP A 177 7.16 -4.28 22.87
N GLU A 178 8.16 -5.17 22.79
CA GLU A 178 8.53 -6.05 23.89
C GLU A 178 9.21 -5.29 25.03
N LEU A 179 8.99 -5.78 26.25
CA LEU A 179 9.66 -5.29 27.44
C LEU A 179 11.15 -5.59 27.38
N MET A 180 11.97 -4.58 27.68
CA MET A 180 13.39 -4.76 27.80
C MET A 180 13.77 -5.27 29.20
N PRO A 181 14.32 -6.50 29.33
CA PRO A 181 14.68 -7.06 30.63
C PRO A 181 15.65 -6.15 31.39
N ALA A 182 15.48 -6.05 32.71
CA ALA A 182 16.39 -5.32 33.60
C ALA A 182 16.61 -3.83 33.24
N THR A 183 15.61 -3.18 32.63
CA THR A 183 15.64 -1.74 32.36
C THR A 183 14.69 -0.97 33.30
N ASP A 184 15.14 0.18 33.78
CA ASP A 184 14.32 1.17 34.47
C ASP A 184 14.34 2.52 33.72
N LEU A 185 13.66 3.54 34.23
CA LEU A 185 13.57 4.83 33.56
C LEU A 185 14.88 5.66 33.58
N SER A 186 15.90 5.24 34.35
CA SER A 186 17.19 5.94 34.41
C SER A 186 17.98 5.86 33.10
N ILE A 187 17.63 4.90 32.23
CA ILE A 187 18.20 4.74 30.89
C ILE A 187 17.82 5.88 29.94
N PHE A 188 16.75 6.63 30.24
CA PHE A 188 16.28 7.70 29.38
C PHE A 188 17.13 8.95 29.52
N ASP A 189 17.34 9.60 28.39
CA ASP A 189 18.01 10.86 28.23
C ASP A 189 17.06 12.01 28.55
N LYS A 190 17.46 12.88 29.47
CA LYS A 190 16.61 13.98 29.94
C LYS A 190 16.38 15.03 28.86
N GLU A 191 17.39 15.33 28.03
CA GLU A 191 17.24 16.27 26.92
C GLU A 191 16.22 15.74 25.91
N ALA A 192 16.26 14.44 25.61
CA ALA A 192 15.29 13.81 24.70
C ALA A 192 13.85 13.89 25.21
N LEU A 193 13.63 13.61 26.49
CA LEU A 193 12.31 13.71 27.12
C LEU A 193 11.81 15.16 27.15
N ASP A 194 12.66 16.10 27.59
CA ASP A 194 12.33 17.53 27.63
C ASP A 194 12.05 18.08 26.22
N TYR A 195 12.81 17.63 25.22
CA TYR A 195 12.60 18.00 23.82
C TYR A 195 11.28 17.47 23.28
N TYR A 196 10.90 16.23 23.60
CA TYR A 196 9.60 15.68 23.25
C TYR A 196 8.45 16.46 23.89
N ILE A 197 8.50 16.68 25.20
CA ILE A 197 7.48 17.43 25.96
C ILE A 197 7.29 18.82 25.33
N LYS A 198 8.37 19.55 25.10
CA LYS A 198 8.33 20.89 24.53
C LYS A 198 7.79 20.89 23.09
N SER A 199 8.30 20.01 22.24
CA SER A 199 7.94 19.98 20.80
C SER A 199 6.51 19.51 20.58
N ALA A 200 6.02 18.58 21.42
CA ALA A 200 4.65 18.11 21.39
C ALA A 200 3.67 19.03 22.15
N GLY A 201 4.17 20.09 22.80
CA GLY A 201 3.33 21.04 23.55
C GLY A 201 2.66 20.40 24.78
N LEU A 202 3.33 19.44 25.43
CA LEU A 202 2.82 18.75 26.59
C LEU A 202 3.05 19.59 27.85
N GLY A 203 2.03 19.73 28.70
CA GLY A 203 2.09 20.50 29.95
C GLY A 203 2.76 19.77 31.12
N PHE A 204 3.76 18.94 30.85
CA PHE A 204 4.42 18.10 31.85
C PHE A 204 5.87 18.52 32.10
N THR A 205 6.49 17.93 33.12
CA THR A 205 7.94 17.91 33.32
C THR A 205 8.44 16.48 33.15
N SER A 206 9.67 16.27 32.66
CA SER A 206 10.22 14.92 32.39
C SER A 206 10.15 13.96 33.59
N ASP A 207 10.19 14.49 34.81
CA ASP A 207 10.28 13.70 36.04
C ASP A 207 8.91 13.48 36.71
N SER A 208 7.82 14.07 36.18
CA SER A 208 6.51 13.99 36.84
C SER A 208 5.86 12.61 36.69
N GLU A 209 5.10 12.20 37.72
CA GLU A 209 4.31 10.97 37.65
C GLU A 209 3.23 11.02 36.56
N ASP A 210 2.68 12.20 36.27
CA ASP A 210 1.72 12.38 35.17
C ASP A 210 2.36 12.11 33.80
N PHE A 211 3.63 12.50 33.62
CA PHE A 211 4.36 12.20 32.40
C PHE A 211 4.67 10.69 32.27
N LYS A 212 5.03 10.03 33.38
CA LYS A 212 5.20 8.56 33.39
C LYS A 212 3.89 7.86 33.04
N ARG A 213 2.75 8.32 33.58
CA ARG A 213 1.42 7.81 33.21
C ARG A 213 1.11 8.03 31.74
N HIS A 214 1.46 9.18 31.17
CA HIS A 214 1.33 9.46 29.74
C HIS A 214 2.16 8.48 28.90
N LEU A 215 3.44 8.26 29.24
CA LEU A 215 4.29 7.27 28.56
C LEU A 215 3.73 5.83 28.70
N ALA A 216 3.13 5.50 29.85
CA ALA A 216 2.52 4.19 30.08
C ALA A 216 1.24 3.99 29.25
N GLN A 217 0.43 5.03 29.08
CA GLN A 217 -0.74 5.00 28.18
C GLN A 217 -0.36 4.81 26.71
N LEU A 218 0.82 5.27 26.31
CA LEU A 218 1.39 5.03 24.99
C LEU A 218 2.10 3.67 24.87
N GLU A 219 2.11 2.87 25.95
CA GLU A 219 2.81 1.58 26.03
C GLU A 219 4.30 1.68 25.66
N LEU A 220 4.90 2.82 26.00
CA LEU A 220 6.35 3.05 25.90
C LEU A 220 7.05 2.58 27.18
N ILE A 221 6.33 2.61 28.30
CA ILE A 221 6.76 2.01 29.56
C ILE A 221 5.63 1.16 30.13
N ILE A 222 5.94 0.13 30.90
CA ILE A 222 4.95 -0.76 31.50
C ILE A 222 5.19 -0.82 33.02
N PRO A 223 4.14 -0.73 33.86
CA PRO A 223 4.27 -0.91 35.31
C PRO A 223 4.81 -2.30 35.67
N ALA A 224 5.80 -2.35 36.55
CA ALA A 224 6.39 -3.57 37.07
C ALA A 224 6.52 -3.45 38.61
N GLY A 225 5.46 -3.81 39.33
CA GLY A 225 5.38 -3.58 40.78
C GLY A 225 5.32 -2.09 41.11
N ASN A 226 6.27 -1.58 41.89
CA ASN A 226 6.38 -0.16 42.25
C ASN A 226 7.26 0.65 41.28
N THR A 227 7.71 0.05 40.17
CA THR A 227 8.56 0.70 39.17
C THR A 227 7.95 0.61 37.77
N TYR A 228 8.65 1.15 36.78
CA TYR A 228 8.32 1.04 35.37
C TYR A 228 9.50 0.42 34.61
N MET A 229 9.18 -0.40 33.61
CA MET A 229 10.14 -0.95 32.66
C MET A 229 9.91 -0.35 31.27
N ALA A 230 10.98 -0.15 30.50
CA ALA A 230 10.89 0.42 29.16
C ALA A 230 10.65 -0.65 28.08
N THR A 231 9.98 -0.27 27.01
CA THR A 231 9.94 -1.06 25.77
C THR A 231 11.13 -0.72 24.87
N GLY A 232 11.39 -1.56 23.87
CA GLY A 232 12.40 -1.31 22.84
C GLY A 232 12.18 0.01 22.09
N ALA A 233 10.93 0.33 21.77
CA ALA A 233 10.54 1.59 21.13
C ALA A 233 10.89 2.80 22.01
N ALA A 234 10.64 2.72 23.31
CA ALA A 234 10.98 3.79 24.24
C ALA A 234 12.49 3.95 24.41
N LEU A 235 13.26 2.86 24.44
CA LEU A 235 14.71 2.93 24.43
C LEU A 235 15.22 3.59 23.15
N LEU A 236 14.69 3.24 21.96
CA LEU A 236 15.08 3.90 20.72
C LEU A 236 14.77 5.40 20.73
N LEU A 237 13.56 5.76 21.18
CA LEU A 237 13.10 7.14 21.17
C LEU A 237 13.87 8.03 22.16
N PHE A 238 14.07 7.54 23.39
CA PHE A 238 14.51 8.37 24.51
C PHE A 238 15.75 7.86 25.23
N GLY A 239 16.29 6.68 24.91
CA GLY A 239 17.43 6.09 25.60
C GLY A 239 18.73 6.86 25.39
N LYS A 240 19.55 6.98 26.45
CA LYS A 240 20.89 7.57 26.40
C LYS A 240 21.84 6.84 25.45
N ASP A 241 21.72 5.51 25.41
CA ASP A 241 22.50 4.64 24.52
C ASP A 241 21.60 3.56 23.90
N PRO A 242 20.83 3.89 22.85
CA PRO A 242 19.99 2.91 22.17
C PRO A 242 20.82 1.81 21.49
N ARG A 243 22.10 2.06 21.23
CA ARG A 243 22.99 1.13 20.53
C ARG A 243 23.43 -0.05 21.39
N ALA A 244 23.33 0.08 22.72
CA ALA A 244 23.53 -1.04 23.64
C ALA A 244 22.56 -2.20 23.37
N ALA A 245 21.30 -1.87 23.01
CA ALA A 245 20.28 -2.86 22.67
C ALA A 245 20.16 -3.10 21.17
N TYR A 246 20.23 -2.03 20.38
CA TYR A 246 20.07 -2.04 18.93
C TYR A 246 21.33 -1.51 18.28
N GLN A 247 22.36 -2.36 18.10
CA GLN A 247 23.68 -1.94 17.59
C GLN A 247 23.61 -1.23 16.21
N ASN A 248 22.53 -1.46 15.48
CA ASN A 248 22.18 -0.88 14.20
C ASN A 248 21.44 0.47 14.30
N ALA A 249 21.10 0.97 15.50
CA ALA A 249 20.48 2.27 15.77
C ALA A 249 21.47 3.44 15.60
N VAL A 250 21.92 3.63 14.36
CA VAL A 250 22.81 4.72 13.95
C VAL A 250 22.50 5.11 12.51
N VAL A 251 22.55 6.42 12.24
CA VAL A 251 22.54 6.95 10.87
C VAL A 251 23.99 7.18 10.45
N LYS A 252 24.41 6.46 9.40
CA LYS A 252 25.73 6.57 8.79
C LYS A 252 25.67 7.57 7.64
N ALA A 253 26.17 8.77 7.85
CA ALA A 253 26.27 9.77 6.81
C ALA A 253 27.68 9.84 6.22
N LYS A 254 27.80 10.19 4.94
CA LYS A 254 29.08 10.54 4.31
C LYS A 254 28.88 11.55 3.20
N ILE A 255 29.87 12.42 3.01
CA ILE A 255 29.96 13.32 1.85
C ILE A 255 31.20 12.99 1.02
N LYS A 256 31.09 13.06 -0.31
CA LYS A 256 32.21 12.91 -1.23
C LYS A 256 32.04 13.83 -2.44
N TYR A 257 32.85 14.89 -2.53
CA TYR A 257 32.86 15.81 -3.66
C TYR A 257 34.15 15.70 -4.47
N GLY A 258 34.02 15.64 -5.79
CA GLY A 258 35.10 15.42 -6.74
C GLY A 258 35.95 14.20 -6.39
N SER A 259 37.27 14.38 -6.49
CA SER A 259 38.25 13.34 -6.16
C SER A 259 38.60 13.25 -4.67
N ASN A 260 37.93 14.01 -3.79
CA ASN A 260 38.26 14.02 -2.36
C ASN A 260 37.89 12.69 -1.68
N ALA A 261 38.59 12.40 -0.57
CA ALA A 261 38.24 11.28 0.29
C ALA A 261 36.83 11.49 0.91
N PRO A 262 36.03 10.43 1.09
CA PRO A 262 34.74 10.54 1.77
C PRO A 262 34.92 11.02 3.22
N ILE A 263 34.09 11.96 3.64
CA ILE A 263 34.07 12.46 5.02
C ILE A 263 32.87 11.82 5.74
N PRO A 264 33.07 10.86 6.65
CA PRO A 264 31.99 10.20 7.37
C PRO A 264 31.48 11.06 8.53
N LYS A 265 30.19 10.90 8.87
CA LYS A 265 29.54 11.45 10.05
C LYS A 265 28.51 10.45 10.57
N ASP A 266 28.60 10.10 11.84
CA ASP A 266 27.61 9.27 12.50
C ASP A 266 26.63 10.15 13.29
N PHE A 267 25.36 9.74 13.31
CA PHE A 267 24.35 10.23 14.23
C PHE A 267 23.77 9.06 15.02
N ASP A 268 24.00 9.06 16.32
CA ASP A 268 23.46 8.11 17.28
C ASP A 268 22.96 8.84 18.55
N GLY A 269 22.37 8.07 19.46
CA GLY A 269 21.62 8.58 20.61
C GLY A 269 20.11 8.52 20.41
N PRO A 270 19.33 9.21 21.27
CA PRO A 270 17.88 9.19 21.24
C PRO A 270 17.32 9.56 19.86
N LEU A 271 16.45 8.70 19.31
CA LEU A 271 15.94 8.85 17.94
C LEU A 271 15.24 10.19 17.72
N VAL A 272 14.59 10.76 18.74
CA VAL A 272 13.92 12.07 18.67
C VAL A 272 14.88 13.24 18.48
N LEU A 273 16.17 13.09 18.82
CA LEU A 273 17.19 14.13 18.66
C LEU A 273 17.94 14.05 17.32
N ILE A 274 17.94 12.87 16.69
CA ILE A 274 18.66 12.60 15.43
C ILE A 274 18.29 13.58 14.30
N PRO A 275 17.01 13.89 14.02
CA PRO A 275 16.64 14.78 12.92
C PRO A 275 17.27 16.17 13.03
N ARG A 276 17.32 16.75 14.23
CA ARG A 276 17.92 18.06 14.47
C ARG A 276 19.41 18.06 14.16
N GLY A 277 20.13 17.03 14.59
CA GLY A 277 21.56 16.88 14.31
C GLY A 277 21.83 16.75 12.81
N ILE A 278 21.02 15.94 12.11
CA ILE A 278 21.14 15.77 10.66
C ILE A 278 20.83 17.08 9.92
N GLU A 279 19.78 17.81 10.31
CA GLU A 279 19.43 19.08 9.69
C GLU A 279 20.56 20.11 9.81
N MET A 280 21.14 20.27 10.99
CA MET A 280 22.28 21.16 11.20
C MET A 280 23.48 20.76 10.33
N TRP A 281 23.74 19.46 10.21
CA TRP A 281 24.79 18.95 9.34
C TRP A 281 24.51 19.19 7.86
N LEU A 282 23.28 18.94 7.39
CA LEU A 282 22.86 19.22 6.01
C LEU A 282 22.98 20.71 5.67
N GLN A 283 22.58 21.60 6.59
CA GLN A 283 22.80 23.03 6.44
C GLN A 283 24.30 23.34 6.28
N GLN A 284 25.17 22.71 7.04
CA GLN A 284 26.60 22.93 6.88
C GLN A 284 27.12 22.41 5.53
N VAL A 285 26.81 21.17 5.15
CA VAL A 285 27.44 20.52 3.99
C VAL A 285 26.85 21.00 2.65
N LEU A 286 25.55 21.25 2.57
CA LEU A 286 24.89 21.67 1.32
C LEU A 286 25.07 23.15 1.00
N HIS A 287 25.25 24.02 2.01
CA HIS A 287 25.58 25.44 1.77
C HIS A 287 27.07 25.67 1.48
N SER A 288 27.94 24.69 1.75
CA SER A 288 29.40 24.83 1.62
C SER A 288 29.96 24.58 0.21
N GLN A 289 29.11 24.35 -0.80
CA GLN A 289 29.50 24.28 -2.22
C GLN A 289 29.85 25.65 -2.82
N VAL A 290 30.68 26.41 -2.11
CA VAL A 290 31.35 27.59 -2.65
C VAL A 290 32.57 27.07 -3.40
N SER A 291 32.53 27.11 -4.73
CA SER A 291 33.70 26.88 -5.57
C SER A 291 34.88 27.74 -5.08
N ARG A 292 36.01 27.10 -4.75
CA ARG A 292 37.27 27.78 -4.40
C ARG A 292 38.12 28.12 -5.63
N GLU A 293 37.63 27.88 -6.84
CA GLU A 293 38.41 28.03 -8.07
C GLU A 293 38.42 29.46 -8.63
N LYS A 294 37.52 30.34 -8.16
CA LYS A 294 37.46 31.75 -8.58
C LYS A 294 37.20 32.66 -7.38
N PHE A 295 37.78 33.86 -7.39
CA PHE A 295 37.54 34.91 -6.39
C PHE A 295 36.08 35.40 -6.37
N GLU A 296 35.29 35.04 -7.38
CA GLU A 296 33.86 35.33 -7.45
C GLU A 296 33.04 34.24 -6.76
N ARG A 297 32.22 34.64 -5.78
CA ARG A 297 31.27 33.78 -5.09
C ARG A 297 30.18 33.31 -6.06
N GLN A 298 30.38 32.17 -6.72
CA GLN A 298 29.29 31.48 -7.41
C GLN A 298 28.49 30.69 -6.38
N THR A 299 27.48 31.33 -5.80
CA THR A 299 26.45 30.64 -4.99
C THR A 299 25.59 29.80 -5.93
N GLN A 300 25.95 28.52 -6.09
CA GLN A 300 24.96 27.54 -6.54
C GLN A 300 23.84 27.52 -5.50
N ALA A 301 22.58 27.60 -5.92
CA ALA A 301 21.46 27.58 -5.00
C ALA A 301 21.53 26.29 -4.16
N ALA A 302 21.47 26.44 -2.83
CA ALA A 302 21.54 25.30 -1.93
C ALA A 302 20.35 24.35 -2.20
N TYR A 303 20.62 23.03 -2.16
CA TYR A 303 19.57 22.03 -2.36
C TYR A 303 18.50 22.17 -1.27
N PRO A 304 17.20 22.16 -1.61
CA PRO A 304 16.13 22.40 -0.64
C PRO A 304 16.11 21.31 0.45
N LEU A 305 16.03 21.71 1.72
CA LEU A 305 16.06 20.78 2.84
C LEU A 305 14.71 20.08 3.07
N GLU A 306 13.60 20.71 2.74
CA GLU A 306 12.24 20.16 2.90
C GLU A 306 12.08 18.72 2.39
N PRO A 307 12.40 18.38 1.12
CA PRO A 307 12.31 17.00 0.63
C PRO A 307 13.29 16.05 1.32
N LEU A 308 14.45 16.54 1.76
CA LEU A 308 15.42 15.71 2.47
C LEU A 308 14.93 15.39 3.89
N ARG A 309 14.32 16.37 4.59
CA ARG A 309 13.68 16.14 5.89
C ARG A 309 12.64 15.03 5.77
N GLU A 310 11.75 15.13 4.78
CA GLU A 310 10.72 14.12 4.53
C GLU A 310 11.33 12.73 4.31
N ALA A 311 12.33 12.62 3.44
CA ALA A 311 13.01 11.35 3.17
C ALA A 311 13.69 10.75 4.40
N ILE A 312 14.39 11.59 5.17
CA ILE A 312 15.14 11.17 6.36
C ILE A 312 14.18 10.74 7.46
N ILE A 313 13.13 11.51 7.73
CA ILE A 313 12.12 11.15 8.73
C ILE A 313 11.44 9.84 8.34
N ASN A 314 11.04 9.67 7.07
CA ASN A 314 10.46 8.41 6.61
C ASN A 314 11.43 7.24 6.76
N ALA A 315 12.71 7.43 6.44
CA ALA A 315 13.77 6.44 6.60
C ALA A 315 14.09 6.11 8.07
N LEU A 316 13.78 6.99 9.04
CA LEU A 316 13.94 6.73 10.47
C LEU A 316 12.70 6.04 11.05
N VAL A 317 11.51 6.51 10.69
CA VAL A 317 10.24 6.09 11.27
C VAL A 317 9.76 4.75 10.69
N HIS A 318 9.95 4.51 9.40
CA HIS A 318 9.47 3.29 8.73
C HIS A 318 10.52 2.17 8.64
N ARG A 319 11.72 2.40 9.17
CA ARG A 319 12.82 1.43 9.16
C ARG A 319 12.46 0.13 9.88
N ASP A 320 12.92 -0.98 9.33
CA ASP A 320 12.93 -2.25 10.03
C ASP A 320 14.13 -2.31 10.99
N TYR A 321 13.87 -2.08 12.29
CA TYR A 321 14.91 -2.09 13.32
C TYR A 321 15.37 -3.51 13.69
N GLU A 322 14.61 -4.54 13.30
CA GLU A 322 14.90 -5.93 13.62
C GLU A 322 15.95 -6.57 12.69
N ILE A 323 16.22 -5.95 11.54
CA ILE A 323 17.28 -6.40 10.63
C ILE A 323 18.64 -6.02 11.26
N GLU A 324 19.22 -6.96 11.99
CA GLU A 324 20.52 -6.81 12.64
C GLU A 324 21.61 -6.40 11.64
N GLY A 325 22.51 -5.51 12.08
CA GLY A 325 23.61 -5.00 11.25
C GLY A 325 23.23 -4.00 10.15
N ALA A 326 21.98 -4.00 9.66
CA ALA A 326 21.54 -3.07 8.63
C ALA A 326 21.31 -1.68 9.21
N LYS A 327 21.91 -0.60 8.68
CA LYS A 327 21.86 0.77 9.26
C LYS A 327 21.09 1.73 8.36
N THR A 328 20.74 2.92 8.83
CA THR A 328 20.30 4.00 7.94
C THR A 328 21.52 4.69 7.35
N TYR A 329 21.48 5.05 6.07
CA TYR A 329 22.57 5.76 5.41
C TYR A 329 22.10 7.05 4.74
N ILE A 330 22.94 8.07 4.83
CA ILE A 330 22.82 9.31 4.05
C ILE A 330 24.13 9.49 3.27
N GLU A 331 24.07 9.44 1.95
CA GLU A 331 25.27 9.59 1.11
C GLU A 331 25.08 10.80 0.19
N ILE A 332 26.04 11.72 0.19
CA ILE A 332 25.99 12.92 -0.62
C ILE A 332 27.23 12.97 -1.51
N ASP A 333 27.02 13.13 -2.81
CA ASP A 333 28.08 13.38 -3.78
C ASP A 333 27.72 14.53 -4.74
N ASP A 334 28.51 14.73 -5.78
CA ASP A 334 28.30 15.80 -6.76
C ASP A 334 26.96 15.66 -7.50
N ASP A 335 26.52 14.43 -7.73
CA ASP A 335 25.39 14.11 -8.59
C ASP A 335 24.11 13.80 -7.81
N LYS A 336 24.22 13.25 -6.59
CA LYS A 336 23.07 12.78 -5.82
C LYS A 336 23.16 12.97 -4.31
N ILE A 337 21.98 12.93 -3.71
CA ILE A 337 21.77 12.70 -2.28
C ILE A 337 20.98 11.40 -2.14
N LEU A 338 21.52 10.42 -1.44
CA LEU A 338 20.92 9.11 -1.22
C LEU A 338 20.51 8.99 0.25
N VAL A 339 19.26 8.62 0.49
CA VAL A 339 18.76 8.21 1.81
C VAL A 339 18.29 6.77 1.71
N LYS A 340 18.85 5.85 2.49
CA LYS A 340 18.40 4.44 2.49
C LYS A 340 18.24 3.89 3.89
N SER A 341 17.22 3.07 4.09
CA SER A 341 16.88 2.39 5.34
C SER A 341 16.52 0.94 5.07
N ALA A 342 16.65 0.10 6.09
CA ALA A 342 16.34 -1.32 6.00
C ALA A 342 14.83 -1.57 6.00
N GLY A 343 14.39 -2.59 5.25
CA GLY A 343 13.01 -3.07 5.23
C GLY A 343 12.23 -2.70 3.97
N LEU A 344 11.31 -3.58 3.58
CA LEU A 344 10.30 -3.31 2.57
C LEU A 344 9.11 -2.52 3.16
N PRO A 345 8.33 -1.83 2.30
CA PRO A 345 7.04 -1.28 2.68
C PRO A 345 6.16 -2.35 3.36
N VAL A 346 5.40 -1.94 4.36
CA VAL A 346 4.52 -2.86 5.09
C VAL A 346 3.26 -3.17 4.28
N SER A 347 2.87 -4.43 4.24
CA SER A 347 1.62 -4.86 3.60
C SER A 347 0.42 -4.09 4.19
N PRO A 348 -0.55 -3.64 3.36
CA PRO A 348 -0.74 -3.93 1.94
C PRO A 348 -0.03 -2.96 0.97
N ILE A 349 0.85 -2.08 1.46
CA ILE A 349 1.57 -1.13 0.59
C ILE A 349 2.57 -1.89 -0.26
N SER A 350 2.44 -1.78 -1.58
CA SER A 350 3.39 -2.36 -2.51
C SER A 350 4.57 -1.42 -2.78
N LEU A 351 5.71 -1.99 -3.18
CA LEU A 351 6.87 -1.22 -3.63
C LEU A 351 6.52 -0.31 -4.81
N ASP A 352 5.64 -0.75 -5.71
CA ASP A 352 5.21 0.05 -6.86
C ASP A 352 4.38 1.26 -6.44
N GLN A 353 3.53 1.12 -5.41
CA GLN A 353 2.81 2.27 -4.85
C GLN A 353 3.77 3.30 -4.28
N VAL A 354 4.83 2.88 -3.59
CA VAL A 354 5.87 3.78 -3.06
C VAL A 354 6.64 4.46 -4.20
N LYS A 355 7.09 3.70 -5.20
CA LYS A 355 7.80 4.23 -6.39
C LYS A 355 6.99 5.26 -7.17
N GLN A 356 5.67 5.08 -7.24
CA GLN A 356 4.76 6.03 -7.90
C GLN A 356 4.34 7.20 -7.00
N PHE A 357 4.87 7.27 -5.77
CA PHE A 357 4.45 8.24 -4.76
C PHE A 357 2.94 8.19 -4.48
N LYS A 358 2.32 7.01 -4.52
CA LYS A 358 0.86 6.77 -4.30
C LYS A 358 0.57 5.94 -3.05
N ALA A 359 1.59 5.62 -2.26
CA ALA A 359 1.41 4.88 -1.02
C ALA A 359 0.66 5.74 0.02
N SER A 360 -0.31 5.12 0.70
CA SER A 360 -0.96 5.69 1.88
C SER A 360 -0.02 5.64 3.09
N SER A 361 -0.29 6.43 4.12
CA SER A 361 0.46 6.36 5.38
C SER A 361 0.11 5.07 6.14
N LEU A 362 1.07 4.14 6.24
CA LEU A 362 1.01 2.98 7.14
C LEU A 362 2.43 2.70 7.63
N SER A 363 2.59 2.54 8.94
CA SER A 363 3.91 2.39 9.55
C SER A 363 4.11 1.04 10.22
N ARG A 364 5.32 0.49 10.05
CA ARG A 364 5.84 -0.67 10.80
C ARG A 364 6.05 -0.35 12.28
N ASN A 365 6.33 0.92 12.60
CA ASN A 365 6.62 1.38 13.95
C ASN A 365 5.57 2.42 14.40
N PRO A 366 4.33 2.02 14.71
CA PRO A 366 3.24 2.95 15.03
C PRO A 366 3.57 3.89 16.20
N LYS A 367 4.22 3.39 17.27
CA LYS A 367 4.59 4.21 18.44
C LYS A 367 5.62 5.29 18.09
N ILE A 368 6.66 4.93 17.32
CA ILE A 368 7.66 5.89 16.83
C ILE A 368 7.00 6.95 15.95
N THR A 369 6.15 6.51 15.02
CA THR A 369 5.37 7.37 14.11
C THR A 369 4.52 8.37 14.88
N TYR A 370 3.77 7.89 15.88
CA TYR A 370 2.94 8.71 16.73
C TYR A 370 3.74 9.78 17.47
N ILE A 371 4.88 9.42 18.06
CA ILE A 371 5.76 10.39 18.74
C ILE A 371 6.27 11.45 17.76
N PHE A 372 6.76 11.05 16.59
CA PHE A 372 7.24 11.99 15.57
C PHE A 372 6.14 12.92 15.06
N ASN A 373 4.92 12.40 14.89
CA ASN A 373 3.75 13.20 14.54
C ASN A 373 3.41 14.22 15.63
N LYS A 374 3.38 13.80 16.91
CA LYS A 374 3.13 14.71 18.04
C LYS A 374 4.18 15.81 18.12
N MET A 375 5.44 15.50 17.81
CA MET A 375 6.53 16.47 17.75
C MET A 375 6.50 17.37 16.51
N LYS A 376 5.53 17.19 15.61
CA LYS A 376 5.43 17.92 14.32
C LYS A 376 6.66 17.73 13.42
N LEU A 377 7.34 16.58 13.56
CA LEU A 377 8.46 16.18 12.70
C LEU A 377 7.99 15.45 11.44
N MET A 378 6.75 14.95 11.45
CA MET A 378 6.09 14.36 10.29
C MET A 378 4.58 14.62 10.29
N GLU A 379 3.98 14.60 9.11
CA GLU A 379 2.53 14.59 8.91
C GLU A 379 2.08 13.19 8.49
N GLU A 380 0.90 12.73 8.96
CA GLU A 380 0.37 11.39 8.64
C GLU A 380 -0.47 11.35 7.35
N ASN A 381 -0.55 12.47 6.62
CA ASN A 381 -1.36 12.62 5.41
C ASN A 381 -0.51 12.40 4.14
N GLU A 382 -1.14 12.36 2.95
CA GLU A 382 -0.44 12.21 1.66
C GLU A 382 0.53 13.38 1.29
N LEU A 383 0.62 14.39 2.15
CA LEU A 383 1.46 15.59 2.00
C LEU A 383 2.95 15.24 1.82
N GLY A 384 3.45 14.19 2.47
CA GLY A 384 4.85 13.76 2.32
C GLY A 384 5.22 13.34 0.88
N MET A 385 4.33 12.60 0.23
CA MET A 385 4.52 12.20 -1.17
C MET A 385 4.33 13.37 -2.14
N GLU A 386 3.47 14.35 -1.79
CA GLU A 386 3.28 15.57 -2.56
C GLU A 386 4.55 16.45 -2.60
N THR A 387 5.31 16.50 -1.51
CA THR A 387 6.62 17.16 -1.45
C THR A 387 7.53 16.66 -2.57
N PHE A 388 7.58 15.34 -2.82
CA PHE A 388 8.38 14.77 -3.91
C PHE A 388 7.79 15.04 -5.29
N ARG A 389 6.47 14.91 -5.47
CA ARG A 389 5.81 15.14 -6.77
C ARG A 389 5.93 16.59 -7.24
N THR A 390 6.00 17.55 -6.31
CA THR A 390 6.08 18.98 -6.61
C THR A 390 7.51 19.51 -6.75
N MET A 391 8.53 18.66 -6.59
CA MET A 391 9.96 19.03 -6.69
C MET A 391 10.30 19.82 -7.96
N GLN A 392 9.85 19.30 -9.10
CA GLN A 392 10.14 19.91 -10.39
C GLN A 392 9.45 21.27 -10.55
N GLU A 393 8.20 21.38 -10.10
CA GLU A 393 7.40 22.60 -10.24
C GLU A 393 7.88 23.70 -9.27
N LYS A 394 8.25 23.34 -8.03
CA LYS A 394 8.69 24.28 -6.99
C LYS A 394 10.17 24.68 -7.11
N HIS A 395 11.04 23.74 -7.47
CA HIS A 395 12.50 23.92 -7.38
C HIS A 395 13.25 23.72 -8.69
N ASN A 396 12.58 23.32 -9.78
CA ASN A 396 13.22 22.96 -11.06
C ASN A 396 14.31 21.88 -10.87
N LEU A 397 14.06 20.96 -9.93
CA LEU A 397 14.89 19.79 -9.66
C LEU A 397 14.19 18.50 -10.11
N PRO A 398 14.94 17.44 -10.44
CA PRO A 398 14.37 16.14 -10.76
C PRO A 398 13.55 15.55 -9.60
N LEU A 399 12.63 14.66 -9.93
CA LEU A 399 11.96 13.85 -8.92
C LEU A 399 12.97 12.85 -8.35
N PRO A 400 12.87 12.52 -7.05
CA PRO A 400 13.68 11.46 -6.51
C PRO A 400 13.23 10.09 -7.03
N GLU A 401 14.06 9.08 -6.86
CA GLU A 401 13.81 7.74 -7.34
C GLU A 401 13.96 6.69 -6.23
N PHE A 402 12.92 5.88 -6.06
CA PHE A 402 12.95 4.74 -5.16
C PHE A 402 13.56 3.52 -5.85
N SER A 403 14.53 2.89 -5.19
CA SER A 403 15.06 1.59 -5.57
C SER A 403 15.11 0.66 -4.36
N TYR A 404 15.04 -0.64 -4.61
CA TYR A 404 15.16 -1.66 -3.58
C TYR A 404 16.31 -2.59 -3.93
N THR A 405 17.26 -2.73 -3.02
CA THR A 405 18.33 -3.72 -3.08
C THR A 405 18.42 -4.32 -1.69
N GLU A 406 17.92 -5.53 -1.54
CA GLU A 406 17.77 -6.18 -0.24
C GLU A 406 19.03 -6.07 0.63
N PRO A 407 18.92 -5.64 1.90
CA PRO A 407 17.68 -5.34 2.65
C PRO A 407 17.21 -3.86 2.58
N TYR A 408 17.79 -3.04 1.70
CA TYR A 408 17.61 -1.58 1.71
C TYR A 408 16.60 -1.08 0.70
N LEU A 409 15.65 -0.28 1.19
CA LEU A 409 14.90 0.67 0.38
C LEU A 409 15.67 1.99 0.34
N ALA A 410 15.91 2.50 -0.86
CA ALA A 410 16.69 3.69 -1.12
C ALA A 410 15.86 4.72 -1.86
N LEU A 411 15.93 5.98 -1.43
CA LEU A 411 15.43 7.14 -2.14
C LEU A 411 16.61 8.00 -2.58
N THR A 412 16.76 8.16 -3.89
CA THR A 412 17.88 8.89 -4.48
C THR A 412 17.40 10.19 -5.10
N PHE A 413 18.01 11.30 -4.71
CA PHE A 413 17.73 12.65 -5.17
C PHE A 413 18.82 13.12 -6.13
N PRO A 414 18.57 13.19 -7.45
CA PRO A 414 19.50 13.81 -8.36
C PRO A 414 19.62 15.31 -8.08
N ARG A 415 20.84 15.83 -8.03
CA ARG A 415 21.11 17.23 -7.64
C ARG A 415 20.92 18.22 -8.79
N THR A 416 20.90 17.73 -10.03
CA THR A 416 20.65 18.49 -11.24
C THR A 416 19.91 17.62 -12.26
N LEU A 417 19.29 18.24 -13.28
CA LEU A 417 18.70 17.50 -14.42
C LEU A 417 19.74 16.65 -15.15
N GLU A 418 20.99 17.10 -15.24
CA GLU A 418 22.05 16.33 -15.90
C GLU A 418 22.44 15.10 -15.09
N ALA A 419 22.47 15.22 -13.76
CA ALA A 419 22.78 14.11 -12.86
C ALA A 419 21.82 12.93 -13.02
N VAL A 420 20.57 13.16 -13.45
CA VAL A 420 19.59 12.10 -13.72
C VAL A 420 20.15 11.01 -14.63
N LYS A 421 20.98 11.38 -15.63
CA LYS A 421 21.60 10.43 -16.57
C LYS A 421 22.48 9.39 -15.90
N SER A 422 23.13 9.76 -14.81
CA SER A 422 24.08 8.90 -14.10
C SER A 422 23.45 8.16 -12.92
N VAL A 423 22.31 8.65 -12.44
CA VAL A 423 21.68 8.20 -11.20
C VAL A 423 20.45 7.32 -11.44
N SER A 424 19.74 7.55 -12.55
CA SER A 424 18.50 6.85 -12.85
C SER A 424 18.72 5.36 -13.11
N ILE A 425 17.77 4.53 -12.67
CA ILE A 425 17.76 3.09 -12.94
C ILE A 425 17.23 2.73 -14.33
N HIS A 426 16.61 3.69 -15.03
CA HIS A 426 15.97 3.47 -16.32
C HIS A 426 16.97 3.60 -17.47
N LYS A 427 17.20 2.50 -18.20
CA LYS A 427 18.08 2.48 -19.38
C LYS A 427 17.58 3.42 -20.47
N GLY A 428 18.50 4.04 -21.21
CA GLY A 428 18.22 4.96 -22.32
C GLY A 428 18.05 6.42 -21.90
N ILE A 429 17.96 6.71 -20.60
CA ILE A 429 17.88 8.08 -20.09
C ILE A 429 19.19 8.86 -20.30
N GLU A 430 20.32 8.16 -20.33
CA GLU A 430 21.66 8.68 -20.63
C GLU A 430 21.75 9.29 -22.04
N GLU A 431 20.88 8.88 -22.97
CA GLU A 431 20.84 9.41 -24.33
C GLU A 431 20.05 10.74 -24.45
N LEU A 432 19.28 11.11 -23.42
CA LEU A 432 18.40 12.26 -23.47
C LEU A 432 19.18 13.57 -23.32
N THR A 433 18.70 14.62 -23.98
CA THR A 433 19.11 16.00 -23.72
C THR A 433 18.50 16.51 -22.41
N VAL A 434 19.05 17.58 -21.83
CA VAL A 434 18.51 18.19 -20.60
C VAL A 434 17.04 18.60 -20.77
N ASP A 435 16.66 19.14 -21.93
CA ASP A 435 15.28 19.52 -22.23
C ASP A 435 14.35 18.30 -22.35
N GLU A 436 14.85 17.19 -22.90
CA GLU A 436 14.12 15.92 -22.93
C GLU A 436 13.95 15.36 -21.51
N ILE A 437 14.98 15.40 -20.66
CA ILE A 437 14.90 14.99 -19.26
C ILE A 437 13.87 15.82 -18.51
N LYS A 438 13.87 17.15 -18.68
CA LYS A 438 12.86 18.03 -18.09
C LYS A 438 11.45 17.59 -18.48
N GLY A 439 11.24 17.25 -19.75
CA GLY A 439 9.97 16.70 -20.20
C GLY A 439 9.63 15.35 -19.58
N TYR A 440 10.58 14.43 -19.54
CA TYR A 440 10.38 13.09 -18.98
C TYR A 440 10.03 13.14 -17.48
N GLU A 441 10.77 13.92 -16.69
CA GLU A 441 10.50 14.14 -15.26
C GLU A 441 9.09 14.71 -15.01
N TRP A 442 8.64 15.59 -15.90
CA TRP A 442 7.27 16.12 -15.81
C TRP A 442 6.21 15.06 -16.10
N ILE A 443 6.46 14.14 -17.02
CA ILE A 443 5.54 13.02 -17.24
C ILE A 443 5.51 12.11 -16.01
N LYS A 444 6.66 11.83 -15.40
CA LYS A 444 6.79 11.01 -14.18
C LYS A 444 5.99 11.58 -13.00
N SER A 445 5.84 12.90 -12.92
CA SER A 445 5.03 13.57 -11.87
C SER A 445 3.52 13.50 -12.08
N LYS A 446 3.05 13.04 -13.25
CA LYS A 446 1.62 12.98 -13.60
C LYS A 446 1.15 11.53 -13.71
N THR A 447 -0.15 11.33 -13.47
CA THR A 447 -0.76 9.99 -13.64
C THR A 447 -0.83 9.58 -15.11
N SER A 448 -1.16 10.52 -15.99
CA SER A 448 -1.12 10.36 -17.44
C SER A 448 -1.09 11.73 -18.10
N VAL A 449 -0.54 11.82 -19.31
CA VAL A 449 -0.45 13.09 -20.04
C VAL A 449 -0.89 12.93 -21.50
N SER A 450 -1.50 13.96 -22.06
CA SER A 450 -1.70 14.09 -23.49
C SER A 450 -0.52 14.82 -24.13
N ARG A 451 -0.33 14.62 -25.43
CA ARG A 451 0.65 15.39 -26.21
C ARG A 451 0.46 16.90 -26.08
N LYS A 452 -0.80 17.36 -26.06
CA LYS A 452 -1.14 18.79 -25.97
C LYS A 452 -0.73 19.38 -24.62
N GLU A 453 -0.95 18.64 -23.52
CA GLU A 453 -0.49 19.08 -22.19
C GLU A 453 1.04 19.12 -22.12
N TYR A 454 1.74 18.11 -22.64
CA TYR A 454 3.21 18.09 -22.71
C TYR A 454 3.76 19.27 -23.52
N GLN A 455 3.17 19.54 -24.67
CA GLN A 455 3.52 20.68 -25.52
C GLN A 455 3.36 22.01 -24.78
N ASN A 456 2.22 22.21 -24.13
CA ASN A 456 1.91 23.44 -23.40
C ASN A 456 2.83 23.63 -22.19
N HIS A 457 3.14 22.55 -21.46
CA HIS A 457 4.02 22.61 -20.30
C HIS A 457 5.44 23.05 -20.67
N LEU A 458 6.03 22.43 -21.69
CA LEU A 458 7.39 22.76 -22.12
C LEU A 458 7.47 23.97 -23.06
N ARG A 459 6.32 24.50 -23.51
CA ARG A 459 6.23 25.61 -24.48
C ARG A 459 7.00 25.33 -25.78
N ILE A 460 6.86 24.12 -26.30
CA ILE A 460 7.52 23.64 -27.52
C ILE A 460 6.53 23.47 -28.67
N GLU A 461 7.04 23.34 -29.89
CA GLU A 461 6.20 23.02 -31.05
C GLU A 461 5.69 21.57 -31.04
N GLU A 462 4.54 21.33 -31.68
CA GLU A 462 3.94 20.00 -31.81
C GLU A 462 4.92 18.97 -32.42
N ARG A 463 5.70 19.36 -33.42
CA ARG A 463 6.68 18.47 -34.07
C ARG A 463 7.76 18.02 -33.09
N THR A 464 8.23 18.93 -32.24
CA THR A 464 9.24 18.66 -31.21
C THR A 464 8.65 17.78 -30.09
N ALA A 465 7.45 18.10 -29.61
CA ALA A 465 6.74 17.27 -28.62
C ALA A 465 6.55 15.82 -29.12
N ASN A 466 6.10 15.65 -30.36
CA ASN A 466 5.96 14.33 -31.00
C ASN A 466 7.29 13.58 -31.08
N ARG A 467 8.39 14.28 -31.39
CA ARG A 467 9.73 13.67 -31.44
C ARG A 467 10.16 13.17 -30.06
N HIS A 468 9.99 13.98 -29.01
CA HIS A 468 10.35 13.61 -27.65
C HIS A 468 9.55 12.38 -27.19
N LEU A 469 8.22 12.42 -27.29
CA LEU A 469 7.34 11.36 -26.82
C LEU A 469 7.58 10.04 -27.56
N LYS A 470 7.79 10.08 -28.89
CA LYS A 470 8.18 8.87 -29.66
C LYS A 470 9.52 8.31 -29.22
N ARG A 471 10.48 9.19 -28.91
CA ARG A 471 11.79 8.77 -28.42
C ARG A 471 11.67 8.10 -27.04
N PHE A 472 10.89 8.67 -26.13
CA PHE A 472 10.66 8.08 -24.80
C PHE A 472 10.01 6.70 -24.89
N ILE A 473 9.01 6.52 -25.77
CA ILE A 473 8.41 5.20 -26.02
C ILE A 473 9.45 4.22 -26.58
N ARG A 474 10.23 4.65 -27.57
CA ARG A 474 11.26 3.80 -28.19
C ARG A 474 12.31 3.33 -27.17
N LEU A 475 12.66 4.19 -26.23
CA LEU A 475 13.59 3.89 -25.14
C LEU A 475 12.93 3.12 -23.97
N GLY A 476 11.62 2.87 -24.03
CA GLY A 476 10.88 2.18 -22.97
C GLY A 476 10.69 3.00 -21.69
N LEU A 477 10.92 4.31 -21.76
CA LEU A 477 10.81 5.22 -20.61
C LEU A 477 9.36 5.58 -20.26
N ILE A 478 8.47 5.54 -21.25
CA ILE A 478 7.03 5.77 -21.09
C ILE A 478 6.24 4.78 -21.97
N GLY A 479 4.99 4.55 -21.60
CA GLY A 479 4.01 3.79 -22.35
C GLY A 479 2.79 4.62 -22.70
N ASP A 480 1.70 3.93 -23.03
CA ASP A 480 0.40 4.54 -23.23
C ASP A 480 -0.71 3.79 -22.48
N ASN A 481 -1.89 4.39 -22.45
CA ASN A 481 -3.07 3.84 -21.79
C ASN A 481 -3.83 2.79 -22.62
N GLY A 482 -3.23 2.24 -23.69
CA GLY A 482 -3.83 1.22 -24.54
C GLY A 482 -4.96 1.71 -25.47
N GLU A 483 -5.28 3.00 -25.44
CA GLU A 483 -6.22 3.62 -26.37
C GLU A 483 -5.60 3.74 -27.77
N SER A 484 -6.43 3.87 -28.81
CA SER A 484 -5.92 4.12 -30.16
C SER A 484 -5.16 5.46 -30.21
N PRO A 485 -4.00 5.58 -30.87
CA PRO A 485 -3.29 6.86 -31.04
C PRO A 485 -4.12 7.96 -31.74
N LYS A 486 -5.22 7.59 -32.41
CA LYS A 486 -6.18 8.53 -33.02
C LYS A 486 -7.32 8.96 -32.07
N SER A 487 -7.45 8.30 -30.92
CA SER A 487 -8.46 8.58 -29.91
C SER A 487 -8.13 9.87 -29.16
N ASN A 488 -9.15 10.68 -28.87
CA ASN A 488 -9.01 11.82 -27.96
C ASN A 488 -8.74 11.40 -26.50
N LYS A 489 -8.88 10.10 -26.20
CA LYS A 489 -8.54 9.49 -24.91
C LYS A 489 -7.11 8.97 -24.85
N TYR A 490 -6.32 9.03 -25.92
CA TYR A 490 -4.92 8.57 -25.90
C TYR A 490 -4.09 9.39 -24.91
N ARG A 491 -3.42 8.70 -23.99
CA ARG A 491 -2.56 9.29 -22.97
C ARG A 491 -1.27 8.50 -22.85
N TYR A 492 -0.17 9.22 -22.67
CA TYR A 492 1.11 8.67 -22.28
C TYR A 492 1.14 8.44 -20.77
N VAL A 493 1.76 7.35 -20.34
CA VAL A 493 1.90 6.98 -18.93
C VAL A 493 3.35 6.63 -18.63
N PHE A 494 3.83 6.99 -17.45
CA PHE A 494 5.14 6.57 -16.98
C PHE A 494 5.15 5.05 -16.72
N ILE A 495 6.21 4.37 -17.16
CA ILE A 495 6.45 2.95 -16.85
C ILE A 495 7.59 2.91 -15.82
N GLY A 496 7.22 2.73 -14.55
CA GLY A 496 8.14 2.73 -13.40
C GLY A 496 8.61 1.35 -12.98
#